data_AF-A0A436V0Y3-F1
#
_entry.id   AF-A0A436V0Y3-F1
#
_cell.length_a   1.000
_cell.length_b   1.000
_cell.length_c   1.000
_cell.angle_alpha   90.00
_cell.angle_beta   90.00
_cell.angle_gamma   90.00
#
_symmetry.space_group_name_H-M   'P 1'
#
loop_
_entity.id
_entity.type
_entity.pdbx_description
1 polymer ?
#
loop_
_entity_poly.entity_id
_entity_poly.type
_entity_poly.pdbx_seq_one_letter_code
_entity_poly.pdbx_strand_id
1 'polypeptide(L)'
;DYILTNIGTGKWTKDSKLPSENEFVAALGVSRMTVHRALRELTSAGFLIRLQGVGTFIAPPKPQSTLIEINNIAAEIVARGNRHRSEVLVLERITPTKELSLSFEFAKRAAIYHSVVVNFENDLPV
;
A
#
# COMPACT_ATOMS: atom_id res chain seq x y z
N ASP A 1 8.19 3.36 19.81
CA ASP A 1 8.62 1.99 19.47
C ASP A 1 7.76 0.86 20.04
N TYR A 2 7.38 0.86 21.32
CA TYR A 2 6.55 -0.22 21.93
C TYR A 2 5.37 -0.68 21.07
N ILE A 3 4.54 0.23 20.57
CA ILE A 3 3.36 -0.12 19.76
C ILE A 3 3.76 -0.78 18.43
N LEU A 4 4.73 -0.20 17.71
CA LEU A 4 5.21 -0.72 16.43
C LEU A 4 5.87 -2.10 16.58
N THR A 5 6.61 -2.33 17.66
CA THR A 5 7.19 -3.65 17.96
C THR A 5 6.11 -4.70 18.16
N ASN A 6 5.05 -4.41 18.92
CA ASN A 6 3.95 -5.36 19.15
C ASN A 6 3.11 -5.63 17.88
N ILE A 7 3.04 -4.68 16.96
CA ILE A 7 2.47 -4.88 15.62
C ILE A 7 3.39 -5.79 14.81
N GLY A 8 4.70 -5.48 14.76
CA GLY A 8 5.69 -6.23 13.97
C GLY A 8 5.92 -7.67 14.43
N THR A 9 5.75 -7.95 15.73
CA THR A 9 5.81 -9.32 16.27
C THR A 9 4.49 -10.09 16.11
N GLY A 10 3.44 -9.45 15.59
CA GLY A 10 2.12 -10.05 15.42
C GLY A 10 1.32 -10.23 16.71
N LYS A 11 1.80 -9.70 17.85
CA LYS A 11 1.05 -9.73 19.12
C LYS A 11 -0.26 -8.96 19.03
N TRP A 12 -0.28 -7.88 18.26
CA TRP A 12 -1.49 -7.17 17.89
C TRP A 12 -1.78 -7.40 16.42
N THR A 13 -2.86 -8.13 16.16
CA THR A 13 -3.31 -8.43 14.82
C THR A 13 -4.05 -7.22 14.22
N LYS A 14 -4.22 -7.24 12.89
CA LYS A 14 -5.07 -6.27 12.19
C LYS A 14 -6.45 -6.16 12.86
N ASP A 15 -7.01 -4.96 12.87
CA ASP A 15 -8.30 -4.65 13.50
C ASP A 15 -8.36 -4.88 15.03
N SER A 16 -7.22 -5.20 15.68
CA SER A 16 -7.16 -5.26 17.13
C SER A 16 -7.35 -3.88 17.75
N LYS A 17 -8.21 -3.82 18.76
CA LYS A 17 -8.36 -2.64 19.62
C LYS A 17 -7.15 -2.51 20.52
N LEU A 18 -6.55 -1.32 20.52
CA LEU A 18 -5.49 -0.99 21.46
C LEU A 18 -6.07 -0.73 22.87
N PRO A 19 -5.26 -0.93 23.92
CA PRO A 19 -5.54 -0.39 25.24
C PRO A 19 -5.87 1.11 25.18
N SER A 20 -6.67 1.56 26.12
CA SER A 20 -6.96 2.97 26.32
C SER A 20 -5.71 3.76 26.75
N GLU A 21 -5.75 5.09 26.62
CA GLU A 21 -4.66 5.96 27.08
C GLU A 21 -4.32 5.72 28.55
N ASN A 22 -5.34 5.52 29.41
CA ASN A 22 -5.13 5.28 30.84
C ASN A 22 -4.47 3.94 31.12
N GLU A 23 -4.83 2.89 30.37
CA GLU A 23 -4.19 1.57 30.49
C GLU A 23 -2.73 1.63 30.03
N PHE A 24 -2.42 2.41 29.00
CA PHE A 24 -1.03 2.65 28.59
C PHE A 24 -0.23 3.41 29.64
N VAL A 25 -0.81 4.43 30.27
CA VAL A 25 -0.18 5.17 31.37
C VAL A 25 0.13 4.20 32.53
N ALA A 26 -0.82 3.36 32.90
CA ALA A 26 -0.65 2.37 33.98
C ALA A 26 0.41 1.31 33.63
N ALA A 27 0.41 0.81 32.40
CA ALA A 27 1.30 -0.27 31.98
C ALA A 27 2.74 0.19 31.70
N LEU A 28 2.93 1.43 31.22
CA LEU A 28 4.22 1.94 30.76
C LEU A 28 4.84 2.98 31.70
N GLY A 29 4.08 3.49 32.68
CA GLY A 29 4.56 4.49 33.64
C GLY A 29 4.90 5.86 33.02
N VAL A 30 4.43 6.13 31.80
CA VAL A 30 4.67 7.39 31.09
C VAL A 30 3.52 8.38 31.27
N SER A 31 3.78 9.67 31.06
CA SER A 31 2.75 10.70 31.17
C SER A 31 1.63 10.50 30.14
N ARG A 32 0.41 10.92 30.49
CA ARG A 32 -0.73 10.91 29.56
C ARG A 32 -0.45 11.72 28.28
N MET A 33 0.24 12.86 28.39
CA MET A 33 0.64 13.67 27.24
C MET A 33 1.55 12.90 26.28
N THR A 34 2.45 12.06 26.82
CA THR A 34 3.34 11.20 26.03
C THR A 34 2.56 10.13 25.27
N VAL A 35 1.64 9.42 25.94
CA VAL A 35 0.78 8.42 25.29
C VAL A 35 -0.09 9.07 24.22
N HIS A 36 -0.72 10.19 24.55
CA HIS A 36 -1.60 10.92 23.63
C HIS A 36 -0.84 11.36 22.38
N ARG A 37 0.36 11.93 22.56
CA ARG A 37 1.23 12.34 21.45
C ARG A 37 1.63 11.15 20.58
N ALA A 38 2.06 10.03 21.17
CA ALA A 38 2.45 8.84 20.42
C ALA A 38 1.29 8.25 19.61
N LEU A 39 0.10 8.11 20.21
CA LEU A 39 -1.10 7.64 19.51
C LEU A 39 -1.49 8.58 18.36
N ARG A 40 -1.38 9.90 18.57
CA ARG A 40 -1.64 10.90 17.52
C ARG A 40 -0.65 10.78 16.37
N GLU A 41 0.65 10.67 16.65
CA GLU A 41 1.70 10.52 15.64
C GLU A 41 1.52 9.23 14.84
N LEU A 42 1.23 8.11 15.50
CA LEU A 42 0.99 6.82 14.84
C LEU A 42 -0.32 6.80 14.04
N THR A 43 -1.36 7.50 14.49
CA THR A 43 -2.58 7.71 13.70
C THR A 43 -2.28 8.55 12.46
N SER A 44 -1.52 9.64 12.61
CA SER A 44 -1.12 10.50 11.49
C SER A 44 -0.25 9.77 10.47
N ALA A 45 0.62 8.88 10.92
CA ALA A 45 1.45 8.02 10.07
C ALA A 45 0.65 6.87 9.43
N GLY A 46 -0.61 6.67 9.80
CA GLY A 46 -1.51 5.67 9.22
C GLY A 46 -1.33 4.25 9.77
N PHE A 47 -0.61 4.08 10.88
CA PHE A 47 -0.51 2.80 11.57
C PHE A 47 -1.74 2.48 12.41
N LEU A 48 -2.49 3.51 12.83
CA LEU A 48 -3.66 3.38 13.71
C LEU A 48 -4.87 4.11 13.12
N ILE A 49 -6.07 3.64 13.48
CA ILE A 49 -7.34 4.31 13.19
C ILE A 49 -8.04 4.63 14.51
N ARG A 50 -8.52 5.87 14.65
CA ARG A 50 -9.33 6.28 15.80
C ARG A 50 -10.80 6.33 15.42
N LEU A 51 -11.60 5.52 16.10
CA LEU A 51 -13.06 5.55 16.00
C LEU A 51 -13.61 6.27 17.24
N GLN A 52 -14.22 7.44 17.03
CA GLN A 52 -14.75 8.27 18.11
C GLN A 52 -15.76 7.49 18.95
N GLY A 53 -15.62 7.54 20.27
CA GLY A 53 -16.46 6.79 21.22
C GLY A 53 -16.19 5.28 21.30
N VAL A 54 -15.40 4.70 20.38
CA VAL A 54 -15.16 3.25 20.31
C VAL A 54 -13.75 2.89 20.75
N GLY A 55 -12.73 3.65 20.30
CA GLY A 55 -11.33 3.44 20.67
C GLY A 55 -10.35 3.63 19.52
N THR A 56 -9.11 3.20 19.74
CA THR A 56 -8.04 3.22 18.75
C THR A 56 -7.71 1.79 18.32
N PHE A 57 -7.54 1.57 17.03
CA PHE A 57 -7.34 0.26 16.43
C PHE A 57 -6.09 0.25 15.57
N ILE A 58 -5.49 -0.93 15.37
CA ILE A 58 -4.45 -1.12 14.36
C ILE A 58 -5.08 -0.89 12.99
N ALA A 59 -4.52 0.03 12.21
CA ALA A 59 -4.98 0.26 10.85
C ALA A 59 -4.78 -1.03 10.04
N PRO A 60 -5.74 -1.40 9.16
CA PRO A 60 -5.44 -2.38 8.14
C PRO A 60 -4.22 -1.87 7.35
N PRO A 61 -3.33 -2.77 6.89
CA PRO A 61 -2.29 -2.36 5.98
C PRO A 61 -2.99 -1.58 4.87
N LYS A 62 -2.61 -0.30 4.68
CA LYS A 62 -2.93 0.38 3.42
C LYS A 62 -2.56 -0.61 2.34
N PRO A 63 -3.40 -0.87 1.33
CA PRO A 63 -2.95 -1.65 0.18
C PRO A 63 -1.65 -0.99 -0.21
N GLN A 64 -0.57 -1.72 0.07
CA GLN A 64 0.76 -1.22 -0.11
C GLN A 64 0.88 -1.38 -1.62
N SER A 65 0.34 -0.42 -2.36
CA SER A 65 1.10 0.19 -3.42
C SER A 65 2.38 0.63 -2.71
N THR A 66 3.30 -0.31 -2.49
CA THR A 66 4.70 0.00 -2.64
C THR A 66 4.70 0.95 -3.83
N LEU A 67 5.13 2.18 -3.59
CA LEU A 67 5.81 2.93 -4.62
C LEU A 67 7.04 2.08 -4.98
N ILE A 68 6.81 0.93 -5.64
CA ILE A 68 7.55 0.61 -6.83
C ILE A 68 7.27 1.86 -7.63
N GLU A 69 8.23 2.78 -7.66
CA GLU A 69 8.30 3.63 -8.83
C GLU A 69 8.20 2.63 -9.97
N ILE A 70 7.03 2.55 -10.61
CA ILE A 70 6.85 1.76 -11.82
C ILE A 70 7.64 2.57 -12.84
N ASN A 71 8.95 2.46 -12.73
CA ASN A 71 9.89 3.07 -13.62
C ASN A 71 9.58 2.41 -14.94
N ASN A 72 9.27 3.26 -15.91
CA ASN A 72 8.99 2.81 -17.25
C ASN A 72 10.18 1.93 -17.67
N ILE A 73 9.92 0.67 -18.05
CA ILE A 73 10.94 -0.31 -18.46
C ILE A 73 11.89 0.32 -19.50
N ALA A 74 11.35 1.16 -20.39
CA ALA A 74 12.14 1.92 -21.36
C ALA A 74 13.12 2.89 -20.70
N ALA A 75 12.68 3.64 -19.67
CA ALA A 75 13.51 4.59 -18.96
C ALA A 75 14.63 3.89 -18.18
N GLU A 76 14.35 2.72 -17.58
CA GLU A 76 15.35 1.95 -16.85
C GLU A 76 16.45 1.40 -17.77
N ILE A 77 16.07 0.83 -18.92
CA ILE A 77 17.02 0.34 -19.92
C ILE A 77 17.90 1.49 -20.46
N VAL A 78 17.29 2.64 -20.77
CA VAL A 78 18.02 3.81 -21.27
C VAL A 78 18.94 4.40 -20.19
N ALA A 79 18.53 4.41 -18.92
CA ALA A 79 19.36 4.88 -17.81
C ALA A 79 20.62 4.02 -17.60
N ARG A 80 20.57 2.73 -17.96
CA ARG A 80 21.75 1.85 -18.01
C ARG A 80 22.65 2.07 -19.23
N GLY A 81 22.28 2.95 -20.15
CA GLY A 81 22.99 3.19 -21.40
C GLY A 81 22.68 2.18 -22.52
N ASN A 82 21.64 1.37 -22.33
CA ASN A 82 21.23 0.35 -23.30
C ASN A 82 20.08 0.83 -24.20
N ARG A 83 19.89 0.15 -25.34
CA ARG A 83 18.81 0.47 -26.28
C ARG A 83 17.55 -0.31 -25.93
N HIS A 84 16.46 0.41 -25.64
CA HIS A 84 15.13 -0.17 -25.49
C HIS A 84 14.44 -0.32 -26.85
N ARG A 85 13.76 -1.45 -27.06
CA ARG A 85 12.74 -1.68 -28.09
C ARG A 85 11.58 -2.42 -27.43
N SER A 86 10.36 -2.26 -27.93
CA SER A 86 9.21 -3.06 -27.50
C SER A 86 8.44 -3.61 -28.68
N GLU A 87 7.78 -4.74 -28.48
CA GLU A 87 6.93 -5.40 -29.47
C GLU A 87 5.60 -5.79 -28.82
N VAL A 88 4.49 -5.40 -29.45
CA VAL A 88 3.14 -5.73 -28.98
C VAL A 88 2.76 -7.07 -29.57
N LEU A 89 2.61 -8.08 -28.71
CA LEU A 89 2.17 -9.43 -29.09
C LEU A 89 0.66 -9.55 -29.15
N VAL A 90 -0.03 -8.90 -28.20
CA VAL A 90 -1.49 -8.91 -28.11
C VAL A 90 -1.96 -7.48 -27.89
N LEU A 91 -3.03 -7.11 -28.60
CA LEU A 91 -3.80 -5.90 -28.34
C LEU A 91 -5.25 -6.17 -28.74
N GLU A 92 -6.11 -6.32 -27.75
CA GLU A 92 -7.51 -6.69 -27.98
C GLU A 92 -8.45 -5.99 -27.01
N ARG A 93 -9.71 -5.86 -27.41
CA ARG A 93 -10.78 -5.43 -26.51
C ARG A 93 -11.33 -6.65 -25.80
N ILE A 94 -11.44 -6.58 -24.48
CA ILE A 94 -11.97 -7.69 -23.68
C ILE A 94 -13.35 -7.36 -23.12
N THR A 95 -14.11 -8.41 -22.81
CA THR A 95 -15.25 -8.34 -21.91
C THR A 95 -14.73 -8.66 -20.50
N PRO A 96 -14.55 -7.65 -19.64
CA PRO A 96 -13.95 -7.89 -18.32
C PRO A 96 -14.90 -8.64 -17.40
N THR A 97 -14.33 -9.45 -16.51
CA THR A 97 -15.08 -10.00 -15.37
C THR A 97 -15.55 -8.88 -14.45
N LYS A 98 -16.52 -9.17 -13.57
CA LYS A 98 -17.00 -8.19 -12.59
C LYS A 98 -15.87 -7.70 -11.69
N GLU A 99 -15.03 -8.61 -11.22
CA GLU A 99 -13.86 -8.31 -10.39
C GLU A 99 -12.87 -7.40 -11.11
N LEU A 100 -12.50 -7.75 -12.35
CA LEU A 100 -11.60 -6.92 -13.15
C LEU A 100 -12.21 -5.56 -13.46
N SER A 101 -13.52 -5.45 -13.68
CA SER A 101 -14.17 -4.16 -13.90
C SER A 101 -14.10 -3.24 -12.68
N LEU A 102 -14.20 -3.83 -11.47
CA LEU A 102 -14.16 -3.08 -10.21
C LEU A 102 -12.75 -2.61 -9.83
N SER A 103 -11.70 -3.18 -10.40
CA SER A 103 -10.33 -2.74 -10.14
C SER A 103 -9.91 -1.49 -10.91
N PHE A 104 -10.74 -1.00 -11.84
CA PHE A 104 -10.48 0.24 -12.58
C PHE A 104 -11.29 1.41 -11.99
N GLU A 105 -10.66 2.58 -11.90
CA GLU A 105 -11.29 3.82 -11.42
C GLU A 105 -11.99 4.59 -12.55
N PHE A 106 -12.93 3.94 -13.25
CA PHE A 106 -13.64 4.60 -14.34
C PHE A 106 -14.69 5.61 -13.84
N ALA A 107 -14.60 6.86 -14.29
CA ALA A 107 -15.66 7.85 -14.05
C ALA A 107 -16.97 7.52 -14.78
N LYS A 108 -16.90 6.81 -15.92
CA LYS A 108 -18.03 6.27 -16.69
C LYS A 108 -17.62 4.93 -17.28
N ARG A 109 -18.57 4.00 -17.47
CA ARG A 109 -18.29 2.68 -18.06
C ARG A 109 -17.52 2.82 -19.37
N ALA A 110 -16.31 2.26 -19.43
CA ALA A 110 -15.40 2.33 -20.56
C ALA A 110 -15.08 0.94 -21.11
N ALA A 111 -14.55 0.89 -22.34
CA ALA A 111 -14.00 -0.35 -22.89
C ALA A 111 -12.66 -0.67 -22.20
N ILE A 112 -12.44 -1.94 -21.89
CA ILE A 112 -11.18 -2.43 -21.34
C ILE A 112 -10.42 -3.14 -22.46
N TYR A 113 -9.12 -2.85 -22.56
CA TYR A 113 -8.21 -3.47 -23.51
C TYR A 113 -7.19 -4.31 -22.76
N HIS A 114 -6.81 -5.42 -23.38
CA HIS A 114 -5.75 -6.30 -22.95
C HIS A 114 -4.60 -6.17 -23.94
N SER A 115 -3.40 -5.89 -23.44
CA SER A 115 -2.20 -5.90 -24.25
C SER A 115 -1.08 -6.70 -23.60
N VAL A 116 -0.38 -7.48 -24.40
CA VAL A 116 0.85 -8.18 -24.01
C VAL A 116 1.99 -7.56 -24.80
N VAL A 117 2.99 -7.04 -24.11
CA VAL A 117 4.13 -6.34 -24.71
C VAL A 117 5.41 -6.99 -24.22
N VAL A 118 6.30 -7.33 -25.15
CA VAL A 118 7.67 -7.77 -24.84
C VAL A 118 8.59 -6.58 -24.97
N ASN A 119 9.38 -6.31 -23.95
CA ASN A 119 10.43 -5.30 -23.99
C ASN A 119 11.76 -5.98 -24.32
N PHE A 120 12.67 -5.23 -24.96
CA PHE A 120 13.98 -5.71 -25.35
C PHE A 120 15.04 -4.73 -24.87
N GLU A 121 16.14 -5.27 -24.33
CA GLU A 121 17.38 -4.58 -23.99
C GLU A 121 18.46 -5.06 -24.96
N ASN A 122 18.92 -4.17 -25.86
CA ASN A 122 19.90 -4.54 -26.90
C ASN A 122 19.49 -5.80 -27.71
N ASP A 123 18.22 -5.82 -28.15
CA ASP A 123 17.59 -6.91 -28.91
C ASP A 123 17.36 -8.23 -28.15
N LEU A 124 17.66 -8.29 -26.84
CA LEU A 124 17.33 -9.42 -25.98
C LEU A 124 16.03 -9.16 -25.20
N PRO A 125 15.06 -10.09 -25.17
CA PRO A 125 13.80 -9.89 -24.46
C PRO A 125 14.01 -9.87 -22.94
N VAL A 126 13.31 -8.95 -22.26
CA VAL A 126 13.35 -8.73 -20.80
C VAL A 126 11.95 -8.64 -20.19
#